data_AF-A0A355YBQ2-F1
#
_entry.id   AF-A0A355YBQ2-F1
#
_cell.length_a   1.000
_cell.length_b   1.000
_cell.length_c   1.000
_cell.angle_alpha   90.00
_cell.angle_beta   90.00
_cell.angle_gamma   90.00
#
_symmetry.space_group_name_H-M   'P 1'
#
loop_
_entity.id
_entity.type
_entity.pdbx_description
1 polymer ?
#
loop_
_entity_poly.entity_id
_entity_poly.type
_entity_poly.pdbx_seq_one_letter_code
_entity_poly.pdbx_strand_id
1 'polypeptide(L)'
;MNSKELQAARKLLMLEASEAAEFIGNVSVRSWQYWETGQRTIPADVIDRIGDLLRMRRDMIGAIDSAAPSGQLQLRYFSSLGEFRSAHADGTVLGWRLHQSAVAHFVGGGRAELA
;
A
#
# COMPACT_ATOMS: atom_id res chain seq x y z
N MET A 1 -6.97 7.63 -14.00
CA MET A 1 -7.53 7.00 -12.80
C MET A 1 -8.98 7.44 -12.64
N ASN A 2 -9.94 6.51 -12.64
CA ASN A 2 -11.34 6.76 -12.30
C ASN A 2 -11.63 6.37 -10.83
N SER A 3 -12.87 6.59 -10.38
CA SER A 3 -13.29 6.33 -8.99
C SER A 3 -13.12 4.88 -8.54
N LYS A 4 -13.38 3.92 -9.44
CA LYS A 4 -13.19 2.49 -9.16
C LYS A 4 -11.72 2.10 -9.13
N GLU A 5 -10.91 2.67 -10.02
CA GLU A 5 -9.46 2.47 -10.02
C GLU A 5 -8.81 3.05 -8.75
N LEU A 6 -9.26 4.22 -8.27
CA LEU A 6 -8.80 4.79 -7.00
C LEU A 6 -9.12 3.86 -5.82
N GLN A 7 -10.35 3.38 -5.75
CA GLN A 7 -10.77 2.46 -4.68
C GLN A 7 -10.00 1.13 -4.74
N ALA A 8 -9.81 0.57 -5.93
CA ALA A 8 -9.02 -0.64 -6.12
C ALA A 8 -7.56 -0.43 -5.72
N ALA A 9 -6.96 0.69 -6.13
CA ALA A 9 -5.58 1.03 -5.78
C ALA A 9 -5.41 1.19 -4.25
N ARG A 10 -6.32 1.90 -3.57
CA ARG A 10 -6.26 2.03 -2.10
C ARG A 10 -6.29 0.66 -1.41
N LYS A 11 -7.23 -0.21 -1.81
CA LYS A 11 -7.35 -1.56 -1.25
C LYS A 11 -6.13 -2.43 -1.56
N LEU A 12 -5.60 -2.35 -2.77
CA LEU A 12 -4.37 -3.04 -3.16
C LEU A 12 -3.20 -2.60 -2.27
N LEU A 13 -3.08 -1.30 -2.03
CA LEU A 13 -2.07 -0.70 -1.15
C LEU A 13 -2.34 -0.95 0.35
N MET A 14 -3.39 -1.72 0.69
CA MET A 14 -3.82 -2.06 2.05
C MET A 14 -4.12 -0.85 2.95
N LEU A 15 -4.52 0.26 2.34
CA LEU A 15 -4.85 1.49 3.06
C LEU A 15 -6.33 1.51 3.48
N GLU A 16 -6.59 1.92 4.71
CA GLU A 16 -7.93 2.33 5.10
C GLU A 16 -8.33 3.65 4.44
N ALA A 17 -9.63 3.90 4.31
CA ALA A 17 -10.11 5.16 3.74
C ALA A 17 -9.67 6.37 4.56
N SER A 18 -9.55 6.23 5.89
CA SER A 18 -9.02 7.26 6.78
C SER A 18 -7.53 7.52 6.57
N GLU A 19 -6.73 6.47 6.45
CA GLU A 19 -5.29 6.62 6.19
C GLU A 19 -5.04 7.25 4.82
N ALA A 20 -5.80 6.88 3.80
CA ALA A 20 -5.68 7.50 2.49
C ALA A 20 -6.12 8.98 2.51
N ALA A 21 -7.21 9.28 3.20
CA ALA A 21 -7.67 10.66 3.37
C ALA A 21 -6.63 11.53 4.11
N GLU A 22 -6.00 11.01 5.16
CA GLU A 22 -5.00 11.71 5.97
C GLU A 22 -3.65 11.84 5.27
N PHE A 23 -3.07 10.73 4.82
CA PHE A 23 -1.67 10.68 4.36
C PHE A 23 -1.48 10.89 2.85
N ILE A 24 -2.57 10.91 2.07
CA ILE A 24 -2.53 11.14 0.62
C ILE A 24 -3.30 12.39 0.26
N GLY A 25 -4.58 12.45 0.65
CA GLY A 25 -5.45 13.55 0.25
C GLY A 25 -5.35 14.80 1.12
N ASN A 26 -4.86 14.68 2.37
CA ASN A 26 -4.96 15.71 3.40
C ASN A 26 -6.39 16.30 3.51
N VAL A 27 -7.38 15.41 3.54
CA VAL A 27 -8.81 15.74 3.55
C VAL A 27 -9.56 14.88 4.57
N SER A 28 -10.84 15.21 4.79
CA SER A 28 -11.73 14.32 5.54
C SER A 28 -11.93 12.97 4.81
N VAL A 29 -12.21 11.91 5.59
CA VAL A 29 -12.63 10.59 5.08
C VAL A 29 -13.79 10.73 4.10
N ARG A 30 -14.74 11.63 4.38
CA ARG A 30 -15.91 11.86 3.53
C ARG A 30 -15.54 12.42 2.17
N SER A 31 -14.59 13.35 2.11
CA SER A 31 -14.07 13.89 0.85
C SER A 31 -13.43 12.79 0.01
N TRP A 32 -12.64 11.92 0.63
CA TRP A 32 -12.06 10.75 -0.04
C TRP A 32 -13.13 9.81 -0.60
N GLN A 33 -14.15 9.51 0.20
CA GLN A 33 -15.26 8.66 -0.22
C GLN A 33 -16.02 9.23 -1.42
N TYR A 34 -16.21 10.56 -1.50
CA TYR A 34 -16.82 11.17 -2.68
C TYR A 34 -16.02 10.94 -3.97
N TRP A 35 -14.70 10.86 -3.89
CA TRP A 35 -13.85 10.47 -5.02
C TRP A 35 -14.06 9.00 -5.40
N GLU A 36 -14.06 8.09 -4.42
CA GLU A 36 -14.26 6.65 -4.67
C GLU A 36 -15.67 6.29 -5.17
N THR A 37 -16.69 7.07 -4.81
CA THR A 37 -18.05 6.88 -5.31
C THR A 37 -18.27 7.58 -6.66
N GLY A 38 -17.31 8.38 -7.14
CA GLY A 38 -17.45 9.18 -8.36
C GLY A 38 -18.40 10.38 -8.21
N GLN A 39 -18.72 10.78 -6.99
CA GLN A 39 -19.52 11.98 -6.72
C GLN A 39 -18.71 13.27 -6.92
N ARG A 40 -17.38 13.18 -6.82
CA ARG A 40 -16.45 14.28 -7.11
C ARG A 40 -15.27 13.78 -7.93
N THR A 41 -14.75 14.65 -8.78
CA THR A 41 -13.51 14.42 -9.54
C THR A 41 -12.34 14.24 -8.58
N ILE A 42 -11.48 13.28 -8.90
CA ILE A 42 -10.24 13.01 -8.17
C ILE A 42 -9.23 14.13 -8.53
N PRO A 43 -8.63 14.82 -7.56
CA PRO A 43 -7.56 15.79 -7.81
C PRO A 43 -6.34 15.15 -8.51
N ALA A 44 -5.67 15.88 -9.40
CA ALA A 44 -4.55 15.35 -10.18
C ALA A 44 -3.36 14.93 -9.31
N ASP A 45 -3.04 15.72 -8.28
CA ASP A 45 -2.00 15.43 -7.29
C ASP A 45 -2.29 14.13 -6.51
N VAL A 46 -3.56 13.85 -6.21
CA VAL A 46 -3.96 12.57 -5.59
C VAL A 46 -3.74 11.40 -6.55
N ILE A 47 -4.05 11.57 -7.84
CA ILE A 47 -3.81 10.56 -8.88
C ILE A 47 -2.31 10.27 -8.99
N ASP A 48 -1.50 11.31 -9.09
CA ASP A 48 -0.04 11.20 -9.20
C ASP A 48 0.54 10.50 -7.96
N ARG A 49 0.08 10.89 -6.77
CA ARG A 49 0.54 10.30 -5.51
C ARG A 49 0.19 8.82 -5.39
N ILE A 50 -1.02 8.40 -5.79
CA ILE A 50 -1.39 6.98 -5.85
C ILE A 50 -0.53 6.25 -6.89
N GLY A 51 -0.27 6.87 -8.04
CA GLY A 51 0.61 6.34 -9.09
C GLY A 51 2.02 6.05 -8.57
N ASP A 52 2.60 6.98 -7.80
CA ASP A 52 3.90 6.81 -7.14
C ASP A 52 3.89 5.64 -6.14
N LEU A 53 2.85 5.54 -5.30
CA LEU A 53 2.70 4.45 -4.32
C LEU A 53 2.59 3.08 -4.99
N LEU A 54 1.84 2.99 -6.09
CA LEU A 54 1.75 1.77 -6.89
C LEU A 54 3.09 1.40 -7.53
N ARG A 55 3.90 2.38 -7.94
CA ARG A 55 5.25 2.16 -8.47
C ARG A 55 6.17 1.64 -7.37
N MET A 56 6.25 2.33 -6.23
CA MET A 56 7.04 1.90 -5.07
C MET A 56 6.69 0.48 -4.63
N ARG A 57 5.40 0.12 -4.62
CA ARG A 57 4.95 -1.25 -4.34
C ARG A 57 5.53 -2.26 -5.34
N ARG A 58 5.47 -1.98 -6.64
CA ARG A 58 6.03 -2.86 -7.67
C ARG A 58 7.54 -3.00 -7.52
N ASP A 59 8.23 -1.91 -7.22
CA ASP A 59 9.68 -1.91 -7.03
C ASP A 59 10.06 -2.76 -5.80
N MET A 60 9.31 -2.68 -4.70
CA MET A 60 9.49 -3.55 -3.52
C MET A 60 9.31 -5.03 -3.86
N ILE A 61 8.26 -5.37 -4.63
CA ILE A 61 8.04 -6.75 -5.09
C ILE A 61 9.22 -7.22 -5.95
N GLY A 62 9.65 -6.41 -6.92
CA GLY A 62 10.78 -6.74 -7.78
C GLY A 62 12.09 -6.93 -7.00
N ALA A 63 12.32 -6.12 -5.96
CA ALA A 63 13.48 -6.26 -5.09
C ALA A 63 13.45 -7.57 -4.29
N ILE A 64 12.29 -7.94 -3.73
CA ILE A 64 12.11 -9.22 -3.02
C ILE A 64 12.32 -10.39 -3.98
N ASP A 65 11.72 -10.33 -5.18
CA ASP A 65 11.86 -11.35 -6.21
C ASP A 65 13.32 -11.55 -6.64
N SER A 66 14.05 -10.45 -6.82
CA SER A 66 15.44 -10.48 -7.26
C SER A 66 16.39 -11.01 -6.18
N ALA A 67 16.07 -10.78 -4.90
CA ALA A 67 16.86 -11.25 -3.78
C ALA A 67 16.75 -12.78 -3.55
N ALA A 68 15.67 -13.40 -4.05
CA ALA A 68 15.41 -14.82 -3.82
C ALA A 68 14.65 -15.45 -5.02
N PRO A 69 15.36 -15.71 -6.14
CA PRO A 69 14.74 -16.09 -7.42
C PRO A 69 14.17 -17.51 -7.45
N SER A 70 14.56 -18.39 -6.53
CA SER A 70 14.12 -19.81 -6.53
C SER A 70 14.12 -20.39 -5.11
N GLY A 71 13.07 -20.09 -4.36
CA GLY A 71 12.85 -20.66 -3.03
C GLY A 71 11.56 -20.13 -2.40
N GLN A 72 11.05 -20.86 -1.41
CA GLN A 72 9.99 -20.37 -0.55
C GLN A 72 10.57 -19.30 0.39
N LEU A 73 10.00 -18.11 0.35
CA LEU A 73 10.48 -16.96 1.11
C LEU A 73 9.99 -17.06 2.56
N GLN A 74 10.81 -16.58 3.50
CA GLN A 74 10.35 -16.24 4.84
C GLN A 74 10.29 -14.71 4.94
N LEU A 75 9.08 -14.15 5.00
CA LEU A 75 8.87 -12.71 5.04
C LEU A 75 8.21 -12.31 6.35
N ARG A 76 8.67 -11.20 6.93
CA ARG A 76 8.05 -10.67 8.15
C ARG A 76 6.80 -9.87 7.82
N TYR A 77 5.68 -10.25 8.45
CA TYR A 77 4.44 -9.49 8.44
C TYR A 77 4.33 -8.71 9.76
N PHE A 78 4.01 -7.42 9.68
CA PHE A 78 3.99 -6.54 10.86
C PHE A 78 2.55 -6.27 11.24
N SER A 79 2.15 -6.78 12.40
CA SER A 79 0.77 -6.71 12.92
C SER A 79 0.34 -5.29 13.31
N SER A 80 1.32 -4.40 13.55
CA SER A 80 1.08 -3.00 13.91
C SER A 80 2.17 -2.07 13.38
N LEU A 81 1.84 -0.78 13.26
CA LEU A 81 2.82 0.25 12.95
C LEU A 81 3.95 0.34 14.00
N GLY A 82 3.64 0.08 15.27
CA GLY A 82 4.65 0.09 16.34
C GLY A 82 5.70 -1.01 16.16
N GLU A 83 5.25 -2.21 15.75
CA GLU A 83 6.14 -3.31 15.40
C GLU A 83 7.00 -2.97 14.17
N PHE A 84 6.38 -2.40 13.13
CA PHE A 84 7.09 -1.96 11.94
C PHE A 84 8.17 -0.92 12.25
N ARG A 85 7.85 0.07 13.09
CA ARG A 85 8.79 1.12 13.53
C ARG A 85 9.94 0.59 14.39
N SER A 86 9.69 -0.46 15.16
CA SER A 86 10.75 -1.11 15.94
C SER A 86 11.83 -1.74 15.04
N ALA A 87 11.46 -2.15 13.82
CA ALA A 87 12.38 -2.66 12.80
C ALA A 87 12.86 -1.57 11.81
N HIS A 88 12.14 -0.45 11.71
CA HIS A 88 12.40 0.64 10.76
C HIS A 88 12.24 1.98 11.46
N ALA A 89 13.35 2.59 11.88
CA ALA A 89 13.34 3.81 12.71
C ALA A 89 12.48 4.95 12.13
N ASP A 90 12.49 5.13 10.80
CA ASP A 90 11.71 6.15 10.09
C ASP A 90 10.40 5.62 9.49
N GLY A 91 9.86 4.54 10.08
CA GLY A 91 8.68 3.85 9.58
C GLY A 91 7.41 4.73 9.55
N THR A 92 6.89 4.95 8.36
CA THR A 92 5.63 5.68 8.13
C THR A 92 4.45 4.73 7.96
N VAL A 93 3.22 5.23 8.10
CA VAL A 93 2.00 4.47 7.78
C VAL A 93 2.03 3.99 6.33
N LEU A 94 2.36 4.87 5.37
CA LEU A 94 2.43 4.49 3.96
C LEU A 94 3.51 3.42 3.72
N GLY A 95 4.71 3.58 4.30
CA GLY A 95 5.78 2.59 4.19
C GLY A 95 5.38 1.22 4.75
N TRP A 96 4.74 1.21 5.93
CA TRP A 96 4.22 -0.01 6.54
C TRP A 96 3.16 -0.68 5.65
N ARG A 97 2.17 0.07 5.17
CA ARG A 97 1.10 -0.46 4.30
C ARG A 97 1.64 -1.01 2.98
N LEU A 98 2.60 -0.31 2.36
CA LEU A 98 3.29 -0.80 1.16
C LEU A 98 4.04 -2.11 1.44
N HIS A 99 4.78 -2.20 2.55
CA HIS A 99 5.45 -3.43 2.97
C HIS A 99 4.46 -4.58 3.12
N GLN A 100 3.38 -4.39 3.91
CA GLN A 100 2.37 -5.43 4.11
C GLN A 100 1.75 -5.87 2.78
N SER A 101 1.49 -4.92 1.88
CA SER A 101 0.92 -5.17 0.56
C SER A 101 1.86 -5.94 -0.38
N ALA A 102 3.17 -5.70 -0.27
CA ALA A 102 4.19 -6.45 -1.00
C ALA A 102 4.35 -7.86 -0.41
N VAL A 103 4.39 -8.02 0.91
CA VAL A 103 4.45 -9.34 1.57
C VAL A 103 3.22 -10.19 1.22
N ALA A 104 2.02 -9.60 1.30
CA ALA A 104 0.77 -10.27 0.98
C ALA A 104 0.72 -10.78 -0.47
N HIS A 105 1.42 -10.13 -1.40
CA HIS A 105 1.55 -10.61 -2.79
C HIS A 105 2.23 -11.99 -2.85
N PHE A 106 3.33 -12.16 -2.12
CA PHE A 106 4.07 -13.43 -2.12
C PHE A 106 3.33 -14.53 -1.36
N VAL A 107 2.68 -14.19 -0.24
CA VAL A 107 1.83 -15.14 0.50
C VAL A 107 0.67 -15.61 -0.38
N GLY A 108 -0.07 -14.68 -0.98
CA GLY A 108 -1.20 -15.01 -1.86
C GLY A 108 -0.79 -15.80 -3.11
N GLY A 109 0.46 -15.65 -3.55
CA GLY A 109 1.06 -16.43 -4.64
C GLY A 109 1.66 -17.77 -4.22
N GLY A 110 1.60 -18.15 -2.94
CA GLY A 110 2.19 -19.39 -2.42
C GLY A 110 3.72 -19.41 -2.44
N ARG A 111 4.37 -18.24 -2.51
CA ARG A 111 5.82 -18.07 -2.61
C ARG A 111 6.47 -17.61 -1.30
N ALA A 112 5.68 -17.31 -0.27
CA ALA A 112 6.19 -16.93 1.04
C ALA A 112 5.40 -17.58 2.17
N GLU A 113 6.11 -17.91 3.24
CA GLU A 113 5.57 -18.09 4.59
C GLU A 113 5.86 -16.86 5.42
N LEU A 114 5.07 -16.67 6.48
CA LEU A 114 5.18 -15.52 7.37
C LEU A 114 5.97 -15.88 8.63
N ALA A 115 6.96 -15.05 8.94
CA ALA A 115 7.74 -15.10 10.17
C ALA A 115 7.22 -14.09 11.22
#